data_AF-A0A3Q7UVU6-F1
#
_entry.id   AF-A0A3Q7UVU6-F1
#
_cell.length_a   1.000
_cell.length_b   1.000
_cell.length_c   1.000
_cell.angle_alpha   90.00
_cell.angle_beta   90.00
_cell.angle_gamma   90.00
#
_symmetry.space_group_name_H-M   'P 1'
#
loop_
_entity.id
_entity.type
_entity.pdbx_description
1 polymer ?
#
loop_
_entity_poly.entity_id
_entity_poly.type
_entity_poly.pdbx_seq_one_letter_code
_entity_poly.pdbx_strand_id
1 'polypeptide(L)'
;MLLSIGMLMLSATQVYTILTVQLFAFLNLLPVEADILAYNFENASQTFDDLPARFGYRLPAEGLKGFLINSKPENACEPIVPPPLKDNSSGTFIVLIRRLDCNFDIKVLNAQRAGYKAAIVHNVDSDDLISMGSNDIDVLKKIDIPSVFIGESSANSLKDEFTYEKGYIIIRI
;
A
#
# COMPACT_ATOMS: atom_id res chain seq x y z
N MET A 1 0.25 -10.84 59.61
CA MET A 1 1.11 -11.03 58.42
C MET A 1 0.74 -9.95 57.42
N LEU A 2 1.41 -8.79 57.51
CA LEU A 2 1.14 -7.61 56.68
C LEU A 2 1.76 -7.86 55.30
N LEU A 3 0.93 -8.02 54.28
CA LEU A 3 1.36 -7.99 52.88
C LEU A 3 1.84 -6.57 52.58
N SER A 4 3.15 -6.39 52.49
CA SER A 4 3.78 -5.14 52.07
C SER A 4 3.34 -4.81 50.64
N ILE A 5 2.47 -3.82 50.49
CA ILE A 5 2.23 -3.14 49.23
C ILE A 5 3.44 -2.24 49.01
N GLY A 6 4.54 -2.83 48.53
CA GLY A 6 5.73 -2.09 48.15
C GLY A 6 5.44 -1.27 46.90
N MET A 7 4.94 -0.05 47.08
CA MET A 7 4.94 0.96 46.03
C MET A 7 6.39 1.24 45.65
N LEU A 8 6.77 0.85 44.42
CA LEU A 8 8.03 1.24 43.80
C LEU A 8 8.08 2.76 43.70
N MET A 9 8.70 3.42 44.68
CA MET A 9 9.05 4.84 44.59
C MET A 9 10.20 4.96 43.59
N LEU A 10 9.88 5.31 42.34
CA LEU A 10 10.88 5.58 41.33
C LEU A 10 11.69 6.81 41.74
N SER A 11 13.03 6.76 41.62
CA SER A 11 13.87 7.93 41.86
C SER A 11 13.59 9.02 40.82
N ALA A 12 13.89 10.28 41.14
CA ALA A 12 13.75 11.39 40.19
C ALA A 12 14.54 11.14 38.89
N THR A 13 15.68 10.44 38.98
CA THR A 13 16.49 10.03 37.83
C THR A 13 15.77 9.00 36.96
N GLN A 14 15.07 8.03 37.56
CA GLN A 14 14.26 7.04 36.83
C GLN A 14 13.07 7.68 36.12
N VAL A 15 12.42 8.68 36.76
CA VAL A 15 11.33 9.43 36.11
C VAL A 15 11.86 10.21 34.91
N TYR A 16 13.00 10.88 35.06
CA TYR A 16 13.63 11.64 33.97
C TYR A 16 14.04 10.74 32.79
N THR A 17 14.62 9.56 33.06
CA THR A 17 15.01 8.63 31.99
C THR A 17 13.80 8.05 31.26
N ILE A 18 12.73 7.68 31.97
CA ILE A 18 11.49 7.19 31.32
C ILE A 18 10.89 8.29 30.44
N LEU A 19 10.79 9.51 30.95
CA LEU A 19 10.20 10.63 30.21
C LEU A 19 11.00 10.98 28.95
N THR A 20 12.33 10.98 29.05
CA THR A 20 13.22 11.25 27.91
C THR A 20 13.17 10.14 26.87
N VAL A 21 13.11 8.87 27.28
CA VAL A 21 12.93 7.72 26.37
C VAL A 21 11.57 7.76 25.70
N GLN A 22 10.48 8.05 26.43
CA GLN A 22 9.15 8.18 25.86
C GLN A 22 9.04 9.36 24.89
N LEU A 23 9.61 10.51 25.24
CA LEU A 23 9.63 11.68 24.36
C LEU A 23 10.44 11.40 23.10
N PHE A 24 11.60 10.76 23.22
CA PHE A 24 12.41 10.38 22.06
C PHE A 24 11.68 9.35 21.19
N ALA A 25 11.06 8.32 21.76
CA ALA A 25 10.26 7.35 21.02
C ALA A 25 9.09 8.03 20.28
N PHE A 26 8.42 8.99 20.91
CA PHE A 26 7.34 9.76 20.31
C PHE A 26 7.82 10.68 19.18
N LEU A 27 8.96 11.35 19.36
CA LEU A 27 9.56 12.21 18.33
C LEU A 27 10.08 11.43 17.12
N ASN A 28 10.39 10.14 17.27
CA ASN A 28 10.81 9.26 16.16
C ASN A 28 9.64 8.50 15.52
N LEU A 29 8.41 8.63 16.03
CA LEU A 29 7.20 8.18 15.35
C LEU A 29 6.82 9.23 14.30
N LEU A 30 7.59 9.27 13.20
CA LEU A 30 7.11 9.96 12.01
C LEU A 30 5.93 9.15 11.45
N PRO A 31 4.76 9.77 11.20
CA PRO A 31 3.70 9.09 10.48
C PRO A 31 4.24 8.70 9.10
N VAL A 32 4.19 7.41 8.78
CA VAL A 32 4.31 6.95 7.39
C VAL A 32 2.96 7.26 6.78
N GLU A 33 2.85 8.40 6.09
CA GLU A 33 1.72 8.69 5.21
C GLU A 33 1.85 7.76 4.00
N ALA A 34 0.95 6.79 3.92
CA ALA A 34 0.76 5.96 2.76
C ALA A 34 -0.48 6.49 2.05
N ASP A 35 -0.24 7.24 0.99
CA ASP A 35 -1.30 7.90 0.22
C ASP A 35 -1.13 7.64 -1.28
N ILE A 36 -2.26 7.48 -1.98
CA ILE A 36 -2.33 7.52 -3.44
C ILE A 36 -2.77 8.91 -3.86
N LEU A 37 -1.94 9.57 -4.67
CA LEU A 37 -2.29 10.84 -5.32
C LEU A 37 -2.63 10.59 -6.79
N ALA A 38 -3.87 10.82 -7.16
CA ALA A 38 -4.33 10.71 -8.54
C ALA A 38 -4.45 12.08 -9.20
N TYR A 39 -4.06 12.16 -10.47
CA TYR A 39 -4.12 13.37 -11.29
C TYR A 39 -4.80 13.03 -12.61
N ASN A 40 -5.86 13.75 -12.95
CA ASN A 40 -6.49 13.63 -14.26
C ASN A 40 -5.93 14.68 -15.24
N PHE A 41 -6.23 14.53 -16.53
CA PHE A 41 -5.80 15.48 -17.56
C PHE A 41 -6.60 16.79 -17.57
N GLU A 42 -7.65 16.89 -16.76
CA GLU A 42 -8.44 18.11 -16.56
C GLU A 42 -7.94 18.95 -15.37
N ASN A 43 -6.74 18.65 -14.86
CA ASN A 43 -6.11 19.29 -13.69
C ASN A 43 -6.86 19.11 -12.36
N ALA A 44 -7.74 18.13 -12.24
CA ALA A 44 -8.24 17.67 -10.95
C ALA A 44 -7.25 16.66 -10.34
N SER A 45 -7.17 16.70 -9.01
CA SER A 45 -6.38 15.76 -8.24
C SER A 45 -7.14 15.30 -7.02
N GLN A 46 -6.94 14.04 -6.63
CA GLN A 46 -7.55 13.46 -5.44
C GLN A 46 -6.53 12.62 -4.68
N THR A 47 -6.63 12.65 -3.35
CA THR A 47 -5.85 11.80 -2.44
C THR A 47 -6.75 10.67 -1.94
N PHE A 48 -6.21 9.46 -1.85
CA PHE A 48 -6.90 8.30 -1.30
C PHE A 48 -6.07 7.67 -0.20
N ASP A 49 -6.74 7.33 0.91
CA ASP A 49 -6.13 6.57 1.99
C ASP A 49 -5.76 5.17 1.49
N ASP A 50 -4.57 4.71 1.85
CA ASP A 50 -4.12 3.35 1.54
C ASP A 50 -3.34 2.70 2.69
N LEU A 51 -3.10 1.40 2.53
CA LEU A 51 -2.30 0.63 3.47
C LEU A 51 -1.25 -0.22 2.73
N PRO A 52 0.06 -0.02 2.97
CA PRO A 52 1.12 -0.81 2.33
C PRO A 52 1.00 -2.30 2.63
N ALA A 53 1.36 -3.10 1.64
CA ALA A 53 1.61 -4.52 1.85
C ALA A 53 2.85 -4.75 2.74
N ARG A 54 2.88 -5.90 3.39
CA ARG A 54 4.03 -6.37 4.18
C ARG A 54 5.10 -7.07 3.32
N PHE A 55 5.05 -6.90 2.00
CA PHE A 55 5.93 -7.51 1.01
C PHE A 55 6.18 -6.53 -0.15
N GLY A 56 7.16 -6.84 -0.99
CA GLY A 56 7.68 -5.90 -1.98
C GLY A 56 8.65 -4.88 -1.38
N TYR A 57 9.27 -4.08 -2.23
CA TYR A 57 10.17 -3.00 -1.80
C TYR A 57 9.39 -1.74 -1.40
N ARG A 58 10.01 -0.91 -0.55
CA ARG A 58 9.46 0.39 -0.15
C ARG A 58 9.74 1.46 -1.20
N LEU A 59 8.81 2.38 -1.39
CA LEU A 59 9.01 3.46 -2.33
C LEU A 59 9.92 4.55 -1.73
N PRO A 60 10.61 5.32 -2.58
CA PRO A 60 11.28 6.53 -2.13
C PRO A 60 10.22 7.61 -1.81
N ALA A 61 10.62 8.69 -1.14
CA ALA A 61 9.70 9.73 -0.67
C ALA A 61 8.89 10.41 -1.80
N GLU A 62 9.44 10.42 -3.01
CA GLU A 62 8.80 10.96 -4.21
C GLU A 62 7.64 10.09 -4.70
N GLY A 63 7.59 8.82 -4.28
CA GLY A 63 6.64 7.83 -4.72
C GLY A 63 6.90 7.26 -6.12
N LEU A 64 6.02 6.38 -6.56
CA LEU A 64 6.03 5.79 -7.89
C LEU A 64 4.92 6.39 -8.74
N LYS A 65 5.30 7.22 -9.71
CA LYS A 65 4.38 7.73 -10.74
C LYS A 65 4.11 6.66 -11.79
N GLY A 66 2.84 6.39 -12.09
CA GLY A 66 2.44 5.44 -13.12
C GLY A 66 1.00 5.61 -13.60
N PHE A 67 0.67 4.91 -14.68
CA PHE A 67 -0.68 4.88 -15.26
C PHE A 67 -1.48 3.72 -14.68
N LEU A 68 -2.73 3.98 -14.28
CA LEU A 68 -3.59 2.99 -13.66
C LEU A 68 -4.34 2.15 -14.71
N ILE A 69 -4.30 0.82 -14.57
CA ILE A 69 -5.01 -0.12 -15.43
C ILE A 69 -5.79 -1.12 -14.58
N ASN A 70 -7.04 -1.38 -14.93
CA ASN A 70 -7.82 -2.45 -14.30
C ASN A 70 -7.29 -3.82 -14.74
N SER A 71 -7.10 -4.70 -13.76
CA SER A 71 -6.70 -6.09 -14.00
C SER A 71 -7.72 -6.84 -14.86
N LYS A 72 -7.22 -7.74 -15.71
CA LYS A 72 -8.03 -8.71 -16.46
C LYS A 72 -7.36 -10.09 -16.39
N PRO A 73 -7.93 -11.08 -15.69
CA PRO A 73 -9.14 -11.01 -14.86
C PRO A 73 -9.02 -10.03 -13.68
N GLU A 74 -10.13 -9.46 -13.23
CA GLU A 74 -10.14 -8.41 -12.18
C GLU A 74 -9.53 -8.86 -10.85
N ASN A 75 -9.68 -10.14 -10.51
CA ASN A 75 -9.19 -10.69 -9.26
C ASN A 75 -7.71 -11.13 -9.31
N ALA A 76 -7.07 -11.13 -10.48
CA ALA A 76 -5.67 -11.54 -10.68
C ALA A 76 -5.28 -12.89 -10.05
N CYS A 77 -6.22 -13.81 -9.89
CA CYS A 77 -5.93 -15.15 -9.34
C CYS A 77 -5.24 -16.07 -10.36
N GLU A 78 -5.39 -15.74 -11.64
CA GLU A 78 -4.72 -16.36 -12.78
C GLU A 78 -3.81 -15.33 -13.47
N PRO A 79 -2.93 -15.75 -14.41
CA PRO A 79 -2.14 -14.82 -15.20
C PRO A 79 -3.02 -13.74 -15.84
N ILE A 80 -2.62 -12.47 -15.67
CA ILE A 80 -3.39 -11.32 -16.13
C ILE A 80 -2.81 -10.75 -17.43
N VAL A 81 -3.64 -9.99 -18.15
CA VAL A 81 -3.23 -9.29 -19.36
C VAL A 81 -2.10 -8.29 -19.04
N PRO A 82 -0.98 -8.30 -19.80
CA PRO A 82 0.12 -7.38 -19.61
C PRO A 82 -0.29 -5.93 -19.90
N PRO A 83 0.43 -4.92 -19.39
CA PRO A 83 0.16 -3.53 -19.72
C PRO A 83 0.35 -3.27 -21.23
N PRO A 84 -0.33 -2.27 -21.80
CA PRO A 84 -0.20 -1.93 -23.21
C PRO A 84 1.25 -1.55 -23.53
N LEU A 85 1.76 -2.13 -24.61
CA LEU A 85 3.08 -1.79 -25.15
C LEU A 85 3.01 -0.36 -25.70
N LYS A 86 3.55 0.62 -24.97
CA LYS A 86 3.77 1.96 -25.54
C LYS A 86 5.07 1.95 -26.32
N ASP A 87 4.99 2.33 -27.60
CA ASP A 87 6.15 2.51 -28.47
C ASP A 87 7.15 3.49 -27.81
N ASN A 88 8.36 2.98 -27.54
CA ASN A 88 9.57 3.70 -27.12
C ASN A 88 9.47 4.63 -25.89
N SER A 89 8.35 4.64 -25.18
CA SER A 89 8.16 5.38 -23.93
C SER A 89 7.86 4.41 -22.81
N SER A 90 8.82 4.27 -21.89
CA SER A 90 8.78 3.42 -20.69
C SER A 90 7.73 3.93 -19.69
N GLY A 91 6.46 3.85 -20.05
CA GLY A 91 5.37 4.13 -19.13
C GLY A 91 5.39 3.13 -17.98
N THR A 92 5.51 3.63 -16.75
CA THR A 92 5.25 2.82 -15.54
C THR A 92 3.76 2.53 -15.49
N PHE A 93 3.37 1.26 -15.43
CA PHE A 93 1.97 0.86 -15.29
C PHE A 93 1.73 0.22 -13.93
N ILE A 94 0.60 0.58 -13.34
CA ILE A 94 0.15 0.14 -12.04
C ILE A 94 -1.21 -0.53 -12.25
N VAL A 95 -1.37 -1.74 -11.70
CA VAL A 95 -2.61 -2.49 -11.87
C VAL A 95 -3.53 -2.33 -10.66
N LEU A 96 -4.82 -2.14 -10.91
CA LEU A 96 -5.89 -2.18 -9.93
C LEU A 96 -6.54 -3.57 -9.93
N ILE A 97 -6.56 -4.23 -8.77
CA ILE A 97 -6.99 -5.62 -8.59
C ILE A 97 -8.12 -5.68 -7.56
N ARG A 98 -9.18 -6.42 -7.86
CA ARG A 98 -10.27 -6.69 -6.92
C ARG A 98 -9.86 -7.73 -5.87
N ARG A 99 -10.18 -7.48 -4.59
CA ARG A 99 -10.04 -8.47 -3.50
C ARG A 99 -10.95 -9.70 -3.70
N LEU A 100 -10.69 -10.76 -2.92
CA LEU A 100 -11.38 -12.06 -2.85
C LEU A 100 -10.85 -13.10 -3.86
N ASP A 101 -11.39 -14.32 -3.81
CA ASP A 101 -11.08 -15.48 -4.66
C ASP A 101 -9.70 -16.15 -4.43
N CYS A 102 -8.66 -15.38 -4.10
CA CYS A 102 -7.33 -15.88 -3.78
C CYS A 102 -6.56 -14.94 -2.84
N ASN A 103 -5.42 -15.41 -2.32
CA ASN A 103 -4.56 -14.64 -1.42
C ASN A 103 -3.92 -13.42 -2.11
N PHE A 104 -3.58 -12.40 -1.32
CA PHE A 104 -2.97 -11.15 -1.82
C PHE A 104 -1.63 -11.34 -2.51
N ASP A 105 -0.81 -12.25 -2.00
CA ASP A 105 0.50 -12.56 -2.55
C ASP A 105 0.42 -13.15 -3.97
N ILE A 106 -0.55 -14.03 -4.23
CA ILE A 106 -0.83 -14.57 -5.57
C ILE A 106 -1.24 -13.45 -6.55
N LYS A 107 -2.12 -12.54 -6.10
CA LYS A 107 -2.57 -11.39 -6.91
C LYS A 107 -1.39 -10.53 -7.36
N VAL A 108 -0.56 -10.12 -6.40
CA VAL A 108 0.57 -9.23 -6.66
C VAL A 108 1.68 -9.95 -7.45
N LEU A 109 1.90 -11.25 -7.20
CA LEU A 109 2.84 -12.04 -7.98
C LEU A 109 2.41 -12.20 -9.44
N ASN A 110 1.11 -12.38 -9.71
CA ASN A 110 0.59 -12.44 -11.08
C ASN A 110 0.70 -11.08 -11.78
N ALA A 111 0.45 -9.97 -11.07
CA ALA A 111 0.70 -8.63 -11.57
C ALA A 111 2.17 -8.39 -11.95
N GLN A 112 3.09 -8.79 -11.08
CA GLN A 112 4.52 -8.71 -11.35
C GLN A 112 4.92 -9.52 -12.57
N ARG A 113 4.43 -10.76 -12.69
CA ARG A 113 4.69 -11.64 -13.83
C ARG A 113 4.17 -11.07 -15.15
N ALA A 114 3.06 -10.33 -15.10
CA ALA A 114 2.50 -9.63 -16.26
C ALA A 114 3.28 -8.35 -16.64
N GLY A 115 4.23 -7.90 -15.81
CA GLY A 115 5.11 -6.76 -16.10
C GLY A 115 4.69 -5.43 -15.50
N TYR A 116 3.69 -5.41 -14.61
CA TYR A 116 3.32 -4.20 -13.86
C TYR A 116 4.41 -3.83 -12.85
N LYS A 117 4.49 -2.54 -12.49
CA LYS A 117 5.51 -1.99 -11.58
C LYS A 117 5.00 -1.77 -10.16
N ALA A 118 3.69 -1.74 -9.97
CA ALA A 118 3.04 -1.79 -8.67
C ALA A 118 1.63 -2.37 -8.82
N ALA A 119 1.05 -2.76 -7.69
CA ALA A 119 -0.32 -3.25 -7.64
C ALA A 119 -1.12 -2.54 -6.53
N ILE A 120 -2.35 -2.15 -6.84
CA ILE A 120 -3.32 -1.64 -5.88
C ILE A 120 -4.40 -2.72 -5.76
N VAL A 121 -4.60 -3.25 -4.56
CA VAL A 121 -5.70 -4.17 -4.29
C VAL A 121 -6.81 -3.41 -3.60
N HIS A 122 -8.03 -3.48 -4.11
CA HIS A 122 -9.15 -2.78 -3.50
C HIS A 122 -10.11 -3.75 -2.81
N ASN A 123 -10.75 -3.25 -1.75
CA ASN A 123 -11.79 -3.96 -1.04
C ASN A 123 -13.08 -4.08 -1.88
N VAL A 124 -14.02 -4.87 -1.38
CA VAL A 124 -15.34 -5.09 -1.99
C VAL A 124 -16.39 -4.91 -0.88
N ASP A 125 -17.44 -4.16 -1.15
CA ASP A 125 -18.53 -3.80 -0.24
C ASP A 125 -18.07 -3.15 1.09
N SER A 126 -16.89 -2.51 1.12
CA SER A 126 -16.31 -1.88 2.32
C SER A 126 -15.17 -0.93 1.98
N ASP A 127 -14.95 0.07 2.84
CA ASP A 127 -13.80 0.98 2.77
C ASP A 127 -12.72 0.70 3.82
N ASP A 128 -12.91 -0.36 4.62
CA ASP A 128 -11.93 -0.73 5.64
C ASP A 128 -10.61 -1.16 4.99
N LEU A 129 -9.49 -0.64 5.49
CA LEU A 129 -8.16 -0.99 5.04
C LEU A 129 -7.67 -2.27 5.71
N ILE A 130 -7.12 -3.19 4.92
CA ILE A 130 -6.70 -4.52 5.37
C ILE A 130 -5.22 -4.73 5.10
N SER A 131 -4.49 -5.15 6.13
CA SER A 131 -3.06 -5.44 6.00
C SER A 131 -2.84 -6.65 5.09
N MET A 132 -2.18 -6.41 3.96
CA MET A 132 -1.81 -7.47 3.02
C MET A 132 -0.53 -8.17 3.47
N GLY A 133 -0.60 -9.48 3.63
CA GLY A 133 0.54 -10.34 3.95
C GLY A 133 0.48 -11.65 3.16
N SER A 134 1.52 -12.45 3.30
CA SER A 134 1.60 -13.81 2.75
C SER A 134 1.77 -14.82 3.88
N ASN A 135 1.12 -15.97 3.73
CA ASN A 135 1.32 -17.12 4.62
C ASN A 135 2.41 -18.07 4.11
N ASP A 136 2.92 -17.84 2.90
CA ASP A 136 3.96 -18.65 2.25
C ASP A 136 5.22 -17.81 2.06
N ILE A 137 6.26 -18.14 2.83
CA ILE A 137 7.53 -17.40 2.82
C ILE A 137 8.23 -17.49 1.46
N ASP A 138 8.08 -18.61 0.73
CA ASP A 138 8.73 -18.80 -0.57
C ASP A 138 8.02 -18.02 -1.67
N VAL A 139 6.72 -17.78 -1.54
CA VAL A 139 5.98 -16.84 -2.40
C VAL A 139 6.33 -15.40 -2.03
N LEU A 140 6.35 -15.06 -0.74
CA LEU A 140 6.66 -13.72 -0.25
C LEU A 140 7.98 -13.20 -0.82
N LYS A 141 9.04 -14.02 -0.78
CA LYS A 141 10.38 -13.67 -1.29
C LYS A 141 10.45 -13.42 -2.80
N LYS A 142 9.44 -13.86 -3.57
CA LYS A 142 9.39 -13.65 -5.02
C LYS A 142 8.71 -12.34 -5.40
N ILE A 143 7.99 -11.71 -4.46
CA ILE A 143 7.29 -10.45 -4.71
C ILE A 143 8.27 -9.30 -4.50
N ASP A 144 8.48 -8.55 -5.57
CA ASP A 144 9.44 -7.47 -5.71
C ASP A 144 8.80 -6.23 -6.35
N ILE A 145 7.47 -6.12 -6.34
CA ILE A 145 6.78 -4.88 -6.67
C ILE A 145 6.07 -4.34 -5.42
N PRO A 146 6.05 -3.01 -5.23
CA PRO A 146 5.28 -2.37 -4.18
C PRO A 146 3.80 -2.62 -4.41
N SER A 147 3.05 -2.72 -3.31
CA SER A 147 1.60 -2.82 -3.38
C SER A 147 0.90 -2.21 -2.18
N VAL A 148 -0.30 -1.72 -2.42
CA VAL A 148 -1.12 -1.01 -1.43
C VAL A 148 -2.56 -1.51 -1.47
N PHE A 149 -3.24 -1.39 -0.34
CA PHE A 149 -4.64 -1.74 -0.20
C PHE A 149 -5.51 -0.49 -0.06
N ILE A 150 -6.64 -0.42 -0.75
CA ILE A 150 -7.59 0.70 -0.67
C ILE A 150 -9.03 0.24 -0.46
N GLY A 151 -9.89 1.17 -0.03
CA GLY A 151 -11.35 0.98 0.03
C GLY A 151 -12.00 0.82 -1.35
N GLU A 152 -13.24 0.32 -1.35
CA GLU A 152 -14.04 0.17 -2.56
C GLU A 152 -14.41 1.53 -3.19
N SER A 153 -14.78 2.52 -2.38
CA SER A 153 -15.16 3.85 -2.87
C SER A 153 -13.98 4.53 -3.59
N SER A 154 -12.79 4.49 -2.99
CA SER A 154 -11.54 4.95 -3.60
C SER A 154 -11.27 4.26 -4.94
N ALA A 155 -11.49 2.95 -5.01
CA ALA A 155 -11.28 2.19 -6.24
C ALA A 155 -12.28 2.56 -7.33
N ASN A 156 -13.53 2.85 -6.98
CA ASN A 156 -14.53 3.30 -7.95
C ASN A 156 -14.16 4.68 -8.51
N SER A 157 -13.77 5.64 -7.68
CA SER A 157 -13.26 6.94 -8.14
C SER A 157 -12.05 6.80 -9.07
N LEU A 158 -11.10 5.93 -8.71
CA LEU A 158 -9.93 5.63 -9.54
C LEU A 158 -10.31 5.06 -10.92
N LYS A 159 -11.28 4.15 -10.98
CA LYS A 159 -11.77 3.55 -12.23
C LYS A 159 -12.49 4.57 -13.11
N ASP A 160 -13.28 5.45 -12.49
CA ASP A 160 -14.15 6.37 -13.20
C ASP A 160 -13.37 7.59 -13.71
N GLU A 161 -12.36 8.07 -12.98
CA GLU A 161 -11.74 9.37 -13.26
C GLU A 161 -10.24 9.31 -13.58
N PHE A 162 -9.52 8.26 -13.16
CA PHE A 162 -8.05 8.26 -13.15
C PHE A 162 -7.40 7.06 -13.85
N THR A 163 -8.14 6.37 -14.73
CA THR A 163 -7.58 5.32 -15.60
C THR A 163 -6.53 5.87 -16.57
N TYR A 164 -5.71 4.99 -17.15
CA TYR A 164 -4.57 5.36 -18.00
C TYR A 164 -4.90 6.29 -19.19
N GLU A 165 -6.16 6.34 -19.64
CA GLU A 165 -6.65 7.23 -20.69
C GLU A 165 -7.02 8.63 -20.18
N LYS A 166 -7.22 8.76 -18.87
CA LYS A 166 -7.73 9.97 -18.20
C LYS A 166 -6.71 10.66 -17.32
N GLY A 167 -5.63 9.96 -16.91
CA GLY A 167 -4.68 10.52 -15.96
C GLY A 167 -3.51 9.62 -15.61
N TYR A 168 -2.82 9.98 -14.53
CA TYR A 168 -1.78 9.16 -13.88
C TYR A 168 -1.94 9.23 -12.36
N ILE A 169 -1.34 8.27 -11.67
CA ILE A 169 -1.31 8.23 -10.21
C ILE A 169 0.13 8.22 -9.69
N ILE A 170 0.30 8.59 -8.43
CA ILE A 170 1.55 8.50 -7.66
C ILE A 170 1.23 7.73 -6.38
N ILE A 171 1.88 6.59 -6.19
CA ILE A 171 1.80 5.83 -4.92
C ILE A 171 2.95 6.26 -4.02
N ARG A 172 2.70 6.56 -2.74
CA ARG A 172 3.72 6.81 -1.72
C ARG A 172 3.52 5.81 -0.58
N ILE A 173 4.57 5.07 -0.19
CA ILE A 173 4.57 4.02 0.85
C ILE A 173 5.92 3.83 1.48
#